data_AF-N8Q273-F1
#
_entry.id   AF-N8Q273-F1
#
_cell.length_a   1.000
_cell.length_b   1.000
_cell.length_c   1.000
_cell.angle_alpha   90.00
_cell.angle_beta   90.00
_cell.angle_gamma   90.00
#
_symmetry.space_group_name_H-M   'P 1'
#
loop_
_entity.id
_entity.type
_entity.pdbx_description
1 polymer ?
#
loop_
_entity_poly.entity_id
_entity_poly.type
_entity_poly.pdbx_seq_one_letter_code
_entity_poly.pdbx_strand_id
1 'polypeptide(L)'
;MWSYIGNYKWKSIELKQQDAQGKWLQTVWQVDESPCYAGLGRWTKDNGVTEWTSNETYRPLPRREHTIRNDYDVIIGTNRHALTATGWVHEQDNIKFDSKSILRWHANWVNQYLGLFYFWHAICF
;
A
#
# COMPACT_ATOMS: atom_id res chain seq x y z
N MET A 1 -1.65 1.95 -13.09
CA MET A 1 -1.70 1.59 -11.65
C MET A 1 -3.13 1.26 -11.26
N TRP A 2 -3.35 0.24 -10.44
CA TRP A 2 -4.69 -0.10 -9.94
C TRP A 2 -5.07 0.78 -8.75
N SER A 3 -6.30 1.26 -8.72
CA SER A 3 -6.84 2.02 -7.59
C SER A 3 -8.18 1.45 -7.16
N TYR A 4 -8.35 1.26 -5.85
CA TYR A 4 -9.62 0.85 -5.27
C TYR A 4 -10.61 2.00 -5.30
N ILE A 5 -11.81 1.75 -5.82
CA ILE A 5 -12.87 2.78 -5.97
C ILE A 5 -14.08 2.50 -5.08
N GLY A 6 -13.94 1.60 -4.10
CA GLY A 6 -15.04 1.18 -3.22
C GLY A 6 -15.81 -0.03 -3.75
N ASN A 7 -16.70 -0.57 -2.92
CA ASN A 7 -17.59 -1.69 -3.25
C ASN A 7 -16.88 -2.91 -3.87
N TYR A 8 -15.67 -3.23 -3.40
CA TYR A 8 -14.87 -4.34 -3.92
C TYR A 8 -14.57 -4.20 -5.44
N LYS A 9 -14.34 -2.97 -5.91
CA LYS A 9 -14.01 -2.66 -7.31
C LYS A 9 -12.71 -1.89 -7.43
N TRP A 10 -12.00 -2.12 -8.53
CA TRP A 10 -10.77 -1.44 -8.88
C TRP A 10 -10.87 -0.82 -10.26
N LYS A 11 -10.15 0.27 -10.45
CA LYS A 11 -9.99 0.94 -11.73
C LYS A 11 -8.51 1.02 -12.08
N SER A 12 -8.17 0.71 -13.33
CA SER A 12 -6.84 1.02 -13.85
C SER A 12 -6.74 2.52 -14.12
N ILE A 13 -5.74 3.15 -13.51
CA ILE A 13 -5.38 4.55 -13.72
C ILE A 13 -4.11 4.58 -14.56
N GLU A 14 -4.17 5.31 -15.67
CA GLU A 14 -2.98 5.57 -16.48
C GLU A 14 -2.00 6.46 -15.72
N LEU A 15 -0.72 6.06 -15.69
CA LEU A 15 0.34 6.88 -15.11
C LEU A 15 0.99 7.66 -16.25
N LYS A 16 0.91 9.00 -16.19
CA LYS A 16 1.67 9.84 -17.10
C LYS A 16 3.16 9.68 -16.78
N GLN A 17 4.01 9.74 -17.81
CA GLN A 17 5.46 9.59 -17.65
C GLN A 17 6.03 10.56 -16.61
N GLN A 18 5.57 11.82 -16.60
CA GLN A 18 5.99 12.84 -15.64
C GLN A 18 5.64 12.46 -14.18
N ASP A 19 4.51 11.80 -13.97
CA ASP A 19 4.07 11.38 -12.63
C ASP A 19 4.80 10.14 -12.13
N ALA A 20 5.26 9.29 -13.06
CA ALA A 20 5.95 8.03 -12.78
C ALA A 20 7.48 8.18 -12.67
N GLN A 21 8.06 9.22 -13.27
CA GLN A 21 9.50 9.41 -13.32
C GLN A 21 10.14 9.40 -11.93
N GLY A 22 11.12 8.51 -11.76
CA GLY A 22 11.86 8.35 -10.51
C GLY A 22 11.03 7.77 -9.37
N LYS A 23 9.88 7.17 -9.69
CA LYS A 23 9.02 6.46 -8.75
C LYS A 23 8.98 4.96 -9.08
N TRP A 24 8.69 4.17 -8.07
CA TRP A 24 8.55 2.73 -8.18
C TRP A 24 7.12 2.34 -7.83
N LEU A 25 6.53 1.49 -8.67
CA LEU A 25 5.19 0.98 -8.45
C LEU A 25 5.25 -0.32 -7.67
N GLN A 26 4.53 -0.38 -6.56
CA GLN A 26 4.16 -1.62 -5.88
C GLN A 26 2.73 -2.00 -6.28
N THR A 27 2.51 -3.25 -6.69
CA THR A 27 1.17 -3.83 -6.78
C THR A 27 1.14 -5.12 -5.98
N VAL A 28 0.19 -5.22 -5.06
CA VAL A 28 -0.07 -6.43 -4.28
C VAL A 28 -1.32 -7.08 -4.83
N TRP A 29 -1.23 -8.36 -5.13
CA TRP A 29 -2.30 -9.16 -5.71
C TRP A 29 -2.93 -10.06 -4.65
N GLN A 30 -4.22 -10.33 -4.80
CA GLN A 30 -4.92 -11.37 -4.08
C GLN A 30 -4.68 -12.74 -4.72
N VAL A 31 -5.12 -13.80 -4.04
CA VAL A 31 -5.03 -15.18 -4.53
C VAL A 31 -5.85 -15.39 -5.82
N ASP A 32 -6.91 -14.61 -6.00
CA ASP A 32 -7.78 -14.63 -7.19
C ASP A 32 -7.29 -13.69 -8.32
N GLU A 33 -6.03 -13.26 -8.26
CA GLU A 33 -5.40 -12.32 -9.20
C GLU A 33 -6.06 -10.93 -9.27
N SER A 34 -7.03 -10.63 -8.41
CA SER A 34 -7.53 -9.27 -8.25
C SER A 34 -6.48 -8.42 -7.50
N PRO A 35 -6.31 -7.13 -7.85
CA PRO A 35 -5.40 -6.28 -7.11
C PRO A 35 -5.93 -6.08 -5.68
N CYS A 36 -5.09 -6.25 -4.67
CA CYS A 36 -5.41 -5.87 -3.30
C CYS A 36 -5.24 -4.35 -3.14
N TYR A 37 -4.03 -3.86 -3.43
CA TYR A 37 -3.70 -2.44 -3.53
C TYR A 37 -2.51 -2.22 -4.48
N ALA A 38 -2.40 -1.01 -5.02
CA ALA A 38 -1.20 -0.58 -5.73
C ALA A 38 -0.83 0.85 -5.33
N GLY A 39 0.46 1.08 -5.08
CA GLY A 39 1.00 2.34 -4.62
C GLY A 39 2.27 2.72 -5.39
N LEU A 40 2.34 3.98 -5.79
CA LEU A 40 3.48 4.58 -6.48
C LEU A 40 4.27 5.39 -5.46
N GLY A 41 5.53 5.04 -5.26
CA GLY A 41 6.36 5.61 -4.21
C GLY A 41 7.74 6.02 -4.68
N ARG A 42 8.50 6.67 -3.81
CA ARG A 42 9.87 7.10 -4.07
C ARG A 42 10.82 6.48 -3.07
N TRP A 43 12.00 6.10 -3.55
CA TRP A 43 13.14 5.84 -2.69
C TRP A 43 13.75 7.16 -2.24
N THR A 44 13.93 7.30 -0.94
CA THR A 44 14.69 8.37 -0.31
C THR A 44 15.83 7.74 0.47
N LYS A 45 16.87 8.54 0.73
CA LYS A 45 17.94 8.16 1.64
C LYS A 45 18.13 9.28 2.64
N ASP A 46 17.84 9.00 3.90
CA ASP A 46 17.97 9.96 4.99
C ASP A 46 18.63 9.29 6.21
N ASN A 47 19.53 9.99 6.89
CA ASN A 47 20.24 9.50 8.08
C ASN A 47 20.85 8.08 7.94
N GLY A 48 21.31 7.74 6.73
CA GLY A 48 21.89 6.42 6.42
C GLY A 48 20.89 5.31 6.11
N VAL A 49 19.58 5.58 6.22
CA VAL A 49 18.51 4.64 5.90
C VAL A 49 17.99 4.91 4.49
N THR A 50 17.87 3.86 3.68
CA THR A 50 17.23 3.91 2.36
C THR A 50 15.82 3.37 2.49
N GLU A 51 14.82 4.20 2.20
CA GLU A 51 13.41 3.89 2.37
C GLU A 51 12.61 4.18 1.11
N TRP A 52 11.71 3.28 0.74
CA TRP A 52 10.66 3.56 -0.23
C TRP A 52 9.37 3.91 0.49
N THR A 53 8.75 5.04 0.16
CA THR A 53 7.45 5.42 0.70
C THR A 53 6.42 5.57 -0.43
N SER A 54 5.29 4.88 -0.30
CA SER A 54 4.16 4.97 -1.24
C SER A 54 3.35 6.25 -1.05
N ASN A 55 2.59 6.65 -2.08
CA ASN A 55 1.43 7.51 -1.88
C ASN A 55 0.36 6.81 -1.03
N GLU A 56 -0.60 7.58 -0.52
CA GLU A 56 -1.82 7.02 0.09
C GLU A 56 -2.64 6.26 -0.95
N THR A 57 -3.13 5.08 -0.53
CA THR A 57 -3.90 4.18 -1.38
C THR A 57 -5.14 3.71 -0.65
N TYR A 58 -6.26 3.62 -1.36
CA TYR A 58 -7.47 3.05 -0.80
C TYR A 58 -7.42 1.52 -0.97
N ARG A 59 -7.95 0.80 0.01
CA ARG A 59 -7.92 -0.66 0.07
C ARG A 59 -9.27 -1.18 0.56
N PRO A 60 -9.69 -2.38 0.12
CA PRO A 60 -10.87 -3.02 0.67
C PRO A 60 -10.65 -3.41 2.14
N LEU A 61 -11.73 -3.72 2.84
CA LEU A 61 -11.64 -4.36 4.14
C LEU A 61 -10.91 -5.71 4.03
N PRO A 62 -10.15 -6.10 5.07
CA PRO A 62 -9.65 -7.46 5.18
C PRO A 62 -10.82 -8.44 5.18
N ARG A 63 -10.66 -9.59 4.50
CA ARG A 63 -11.75 -10.56 4.32
C ARG A 63 -12.43 -10.97 5.63
N ARG A 64 -11.63 -11.13 6.69
CA ARG A 64 -12.07 -11.47 8.05
C ARG A 64 -12.95 -10.42 8.72
N GLU A 65 -12.93 -9.18 8.24
CA GLU A 65 -13.66 -8.05 8.85
C GLU A 65 -15.00 -7.76 8.14
N HIS A 66 -15.23 -8.26 6.93
CA HIS A 66 -16.46 -7.96 6.15
C HIS A 66 -17.77 -8.34 6.84
N THR A 67 -17.79 -9.41 7.63
CA THR A 67 -19.01 -9.93 8.26
C THR A 67 -19.19 -9.49 9.71
N ILE A 68 -18.15 -8.92 10.32
CA ILE A 68 -18.11 -8.58 11.74
C ILE A 68 -18.06 -7.08 12.00
N ARG A 69 -17.66 -6.28 11.01
CA ARG A 69 -17.48 -4.83 11.15
C ARG A 69 -18.42 -4.06 10.24
N ASN A 70 -18.96 -2.99 10.81
CA ASN A 70 -19.84 -2.03 10.15
C ASN A 70 -19.44 -0.57 10.45
N ASP A 71 -18.32 -0.38 11.16
CA ASP A 71 -17.76 0.89 11.65
C ASP A 71 -16.76 1.52 10.67
N TYR A 72 -16.40 0.83 9.58
CA TYR A 72 -15.64 1.38 8.45
C TYR A 72 -15.79 0.51 7.19
N ASP A 73 -15.57 1.08 6.01
CA ASP A 73 -15.72 0.40 4.72
C ASP A 73 -14.51 0.56 3.78
N VAL A 74 -13.53 1.38 4.16
CA VAL A 74 -12.28 1.61 3.43
C VAL A 74 -11.09 1.65 4.39
N ILE A 75 -9.95 1.12 3.94
CA ILE A 75 -8.65 1.40 4.56
C ILE A 75 -7.87 2.34 3.66
N ILE A 76 -7.41 3.47 4.19
CA ILE A 76 -6.48 4.37 3.53
C ILE A 76 -5.10 4.01 4.06
N GLY A 77 -4.19 3.54 3.21
CA GLY A 77 -2.92 2.99 3.64
C GLY A 77 -1.72 3.54 2.89
N THR A 78 -0.66 3.81 3.65
CA THR A 78 0.68 4.15 3.16
C THR A 78 1.64 3.04 3.51
N ASN A 79 2.48 2.63 2.56
CA ASN A 79 3.50 1.60 2.75
C ASN A 79 4.89 2.23 2.79
N ARG A 80 5.72 1.77 3.72
CA ARG A 80 7.15 2.10 3.77
C ARG A 80 7.99 0.84 3.76
N HIS A 81 8.98 0.77 2.86
CA HIS A 81 9.98 -0.30 2.85
C HIS A 81 11.34 0.29 3.20
N ALA A 82 11.84 -0.01 4.38
CA ALA A 82 13.15 0.44 4.83
C ALA A 82 14.16 -0.70 4.74
N LEU A 83 15.31 -0.43 4.11
CA LEU A 83 16.45 -1.35 4.13
C LEU A 83 17.16 -1.25 5.48
N THR A 84 17.54 -2.40 6.03
CA THR A 84 18.30 -2.53 7.28
C THR A 84 19.62 -3.25 7.03
N ALA A 85 20.54 -3.25 7.99
CA ALA A 85 21.84 -3.91 7.84
C ALA A 85 21.74 -5.42 7.54
N THR A 86 20.65 -6.08 7.95
CA THR A 86 20.47 -7.53 7.87
C THR A 86 19.26 -7.96 7.02
N GLY A 87 18.56 -7.03 6.39
CA GLY A 87 17.29 -7.32 5.69
C GLY A 87 16.48 -6.06 5.45
N TRP A 88 15.17 -6.12 5.68
CA TRP A 88 14.26 -5.01 5.43
C TRP A 88 13.04 -5.04 6.33
N VAL A 89 12.38 -3.90 6.45
CA VAL A 89 11.14 -3.72 7.20
C VAL A 89 10.08 -3.19 6.26
N HIS A 90 8.86 -3.74 6.36
CA HIS A 90 7.66 -3.18 5.75
C HIS A 90 6.78 -2.59 6.84
N GLU A 91 6.63 -1.28 6.84
CA GLU A 91 5.64 -0.60 7.66
C GLU A 91 4.40 -0.27 6.84
N GLN A 92 3.25 -0.39 7.49
CA GLN A 92 1.96 -0.01 6.95
C GLN A 92 1.27 0.91 7.94
N ASP A 93 1.10 2.16 7.54
CA ASP A 93 0.27 3.13 8.24
C ASP A 93 -1.11 3.07 7.62
N ASN A 94 -2.10 2.63 8.40
CA ASN A 94 -3.46 2.37 7.92
C ASN A 94 -4.47 3.20 8.70
N ILE A 95 -5.31 3.92 7.98
CA ILE A 95 -6.44 4.66 8.52
C ILE A 95 -7.71 3.88 8.15
N LYS A 96 -8.45 3.44 9.15
CA LYS A 96 -9.81 2.91 8.97
C LYS A 96 -10.74 4.09 8.75
N PHE A 97 -11.40 4.12 7.60
CA PHE A 97 -12.27 5.19 7.16
C PHE A 97 -13.68 4.67 6.90
N ASP A 98 -14.67 5.29 7.55
CA ASP A 98 -16.08 5.09 7.21
C ASP A 98 -16.51 6.16 6.22
N SER A 99 -16.71 5.76 4.96
CA SER A 99 -17.11 6.65 3.88
C SER A 99 -18.49 7.29 4.11
N LYS A 100 -19.32 6.70 4.98
CA LYS A 100 -20.68 7.18 5.27
C LYS A 100 -20.71 8.26 6.35
N SER A 101 -19.86 8.16 7.38
CA SER A 101 -19.83 9.09 8.52
C SER A 101 -18.61 10.01 8.56
N ILE A 102 -17.62 9.79 7.68
CA ILE A 102 -16.36 10.54 7.59
C ILE A 102 -15.42 10.30 8.79
N LEU A 103 -15.75 9.37 9.69
CA LEU A 103 -14.92 9.01 10.84
C LEU A 103 -13.62 8.29 10.41
N ARG A 104 -12.52 8.57 11.13
CA ARG A 104 -11.18 8.03 10.88
C ARG A 104 -10.52 7.51 12.15
N TRP A 105 -9.91 6.34 12.05
CA TRP A 105 -9.15 5.71 13.14
C TRP A 105 -7.80 5.23 12.62
N HIS A 106 -6.71 5.62 13.27
CA HIS A 106 -5.36 5.23 12.86
C HIS A 106 -4.95 3.88 13.46
N ALA A 107 -4.27 3.07 12.66
CA ALA A 107 -3.70 1.78 13.05
C ALA A 107 -2.38 1.54 12.30
N ASN A 108 -1.30 1.31 13.05
CA ASN A 108 0.03 1.06 12.49
C ASN A 108 0.40 -0.42 12.60
N TRP A 109 1.04 -0.95 11.55
CA TRP A 109 1.51 -2.34 11.49
C TRP A 109 2.94 -2.36 10.97
N VAL A 110 3.81 -3.15 11.59
CA VAL A 110 5.22 -3.28 11.21
C VAL A 110 5.55 -4.77 11.05
N ASN A 111 6.08 -5.14 9.89
CA ASN A 111 6.58 -6.48 9.63
C ASN A 111 8.08 -6.42 9.33
N GLN A 112 8.88 -7.27 9.97
CA GLN A 112 10.32 -7.40 9.72
C GLN A 112 10.59 -8.67 8.91
N TYR A 113 11.43 -8.54 7.89
CA TYR A 113 11.81 -9.64 7.00
C TYR A 113 13.34 -9.78 6.94
N LEU A 114 13.81 -11.02 7.10
CA LEU A 114 15.22 -11.39 6.99
C LEU A 114 15.47 -11.99 5.61
N GLY A 115 16.56 -11.58 4.94
CA GLY A 115 16.95 -12.11 3.62
C GLY A 115 16.51 -11.27 2.42
N LEU A 116 16.48 -11.89 1.23
CA LEU A 116 16.28 -11.22 -0.07
C LEU A 116 14.90 -10.56 -0.20
N PHE A 117 14.90 -9.33 -0.72
CA PHE A 117 13.71 -8.52 -0.97
C PHE A 117 13.01 -8.99 -2.26
N TYR A 118 12.07 -9.94 -2.16
CA TYR A 118 11.27 -10.38 -3.31
C TYR A 118 10.02 -9.51 -3.46
N PHE A 119 10.11 -8.48 -4.30
CA PHE A 119 8.92 -7.84 -4.87
C PHE A 119 8.35 -8.76 -5.94
N TRP A 120 7.08 -9.14 -5.85
CA TRP A 120 6.50 -9.96 -6.91
C TRP A 120 6.38 -9.20 -8.23
N HIS A 121 6.18 -7.87 -8.25
CA HIS A 121 6.34 -7.06 -9.47
C HIS A 121 6.64 -5.59 -9.11
N ALA A 122 7.93 -5.20 -9.08
CA ALA A 122 8.33 -3.79 -9.06
C ALA A 122 8.65 -3.36 -10.49
N ILE A 123 7.84 -2.49 -11.08
CA ILE A 123 8.16 -1.88 -12.38
C ILE A 123 8.76 -0.50 -12.08
N CYS A 124 10.02 -0.31 -12.48
CA CYS A 124 10.68 0.99 -12.51
C CYS A 124 10.22 1.75 -13.75
N PHE A 125 9.85 3.02 -13.58
CA PHE A 125 9.46 3.92 -14.67
C PHE A 125 10.39 5.15 -14.73
#